data_AF-A0AAU6NKR8-F1
#
_entry.id   AF-A0AAU6NKR8-F1
#
_cell.length_a   1.000
_cell.length_b   1.000
_cell.length_c   1.000
_cell.angle_alpha   90.00
_cell.angle_beta   90.00
_cell.angle_gamma   90.00
#
_symmetry.space_group_name_H-M   'P 1'
#
loop_
_entity.id
_entity.type
_entity.pdbx_description
1 polymer ?
#
loop_
_entity_poly.entity_id
_entity_poly.type
_entity_poly.pdbx_seq_one_letter_code
_entity_poly.pdbx_strand_id
1 'polypeptide(L)'
;MSVLFSIVLALSVIALLWIYFTRTQDEGFGCQSDTISWKTYSTGESTDMSLTTLFLFNNKDVVTVIHKGVLKKEGKSYLIDRNYTLSVEKVDGSNIFYIKDKKLNKSEDDAAPDGVVNEMLLDNINFFYITSVKKHAWLIKGLVLPVMMCVAVPTS
;
A
#
# COMPACT_ATOMS: atom_id res chain seq x y z
N MET A 1 30.41 -33.92 -31.53
CA MET A 1 30.65 -33.13 -30.30
C MET A 1 30.25 -31.67 -30.43
N SER A 2 30.63 -30.95 -31.49
CA SER A 2 30.30 -29.51 -31.67
C SER A 2 28.79 -29.21 -31.62
N VAL A 3 27.95 -30.00 -32.31
CA VAL A 3 26.49 -29.79 -32.36
C VAL A 3 25.83 -29.98 -30.99
N LEU A 4 26.24 -31.01 -30.24
CA LEU A 4 25.76 -31.26 -28.87
C LEU A 4 26.13 -30.12 -27.93
N PHE A 5 27.33 -29.58 -28.07
CA PHE A 5 27.80 -28.45 -27.26
C PHE A 5 26.99 -27.18 -27.52
N SER A 6 26.69 -26.89 -28.80
CA SER A 6 25.85 -25.74 -29.17
C SER A 6 24.41 -25.87 -28.64
N ILE A 7 23.84 -27.07 -28.66
CA ILE A 7 22.48 -27.32 -28.12
C ILE A 7 22.46 -27.09 -26.60
N VAL A 8 23.45 -27.61 -25.87
CA VAL A 8 23.55 -27.41 -24.41
C VAL A 8 23.73 -25.93 -24.07
N LEU A 9 24.54 -25.21 -24.84
CA LEU A 9 24.77 -23.78 -24.63
C LEU A 9 23.50 -22.97 -24.88
N ALA A 10 22.77 -23.26 -25.96
CA ALA A 10 21.50 -22.61 -26.27
C ALA A 10 20.45 -22.85 -25.18
N LEU A 11 20.32 -24.08 -24.69
CA LEU A 11 19.41 -24.41 -23.59
C LEU A 11 19.80 -23.71 -22.28
N SER A 12 21.10 -23.59 -21.99
CA SER A 12 21.58 -22.87 -20.80
C SER A 12 21.24 -21.38 -20.84
N VAL A 13 21.38 -20.74 -22.01
CA VAL A 13 21.04 -19.34 -22.21
C VAL A 13 19.53 -19.12 -22.08
N ILE A 14 18.72 -20.01 -22.67
CA ILE A 14 17.26 -19.96 -22.54
C ILE A 14 16.85 -20.11 -21.07
N ALA A 15 17.44 -21.07 -20.34
CA ALA A 15 17.15 -21.26 -18.91
C ALA A 15 17.55 -20.05 -18.06
N LEU A 16 18.72 -19.45 -18.33
CA LEU A 16 19.18 -18.24 -17.64
C LEU A 16 18.29 -17.04 -17.92
N LEU A 17 17.88 -16.85 -19.19
CA LEU A 17 16.94 -15.80 -19.56
C LEU A 17 15.58 -16.02 -18.89
N TRP A 18 15.10 -17.27 -18.85
CA TRP A 18 13.81 -17.58 -18.24
C TRP A 18 13.84 -17.33 -16.72
N ILE A 19 14.91 -17.72 -16.03
CA ILE A 19 15.11 -17.41 -14.60
C ILE A 19 15.23 -15.90 -14.39
N TYR A 20 15.95 -15.19 -15.26
CA TYR A 20 16.11 -13.74 -15.15
C TYR A 20 14.77 -13.01 -15.30
N PHE A 21 13.98 -13.33 -16.33
CA PHE A 21 12.68 -12.70 -16.58
C PHE A 21 11.62 -13.08 -15.55
N THR A 22 11.58 -14.34 -15.10
CA THR A 22 10.62 -14.78 -14.07
C THR A 22 10.96 -14.24 -12.67
N ARG A 23 12.23 -13.92 -12.40
CA ARG A 23 12.65 -13.33 -11.13
C ARG A 23 12.31 -11.84 -11.00
N THR A 24 12.06 -11.13 -12.11
CA THR A 24 11.87 -9.67 -12.13
C THR A 24 10.42 -9.22 -12.25
N GLN A 25 9.47 -10.12 -12.51
CA GLN A 25 8.04 -9.77 -12.34
C GLN A 25 7.73 -9.76 -10.84
N ASP A 26 8.06 -8.64 -10.19
CA ASP A 26 7.42 -8.27 -8.93
C ASP A 26 5.94 -8.09 -9.25
N GLU A 27 5.15 -9.15 -9.04
CA GLU A 27 3.69 -9.09 -9.15
C GLU A 27 3.21 -7.97 -8.22
N GLY A 28 2.61 -6.94 -8.81
CA GLY A 28 1.88 -5.95 -8.05
C GLY A 28 0.79 -6.63 -7.22
N PHE A 29 0.41 -6.01 -6.11
CA PHE A 29 -0.61 -6.58 -5.24
C PHE A 29 -1.54 -5.50 -4.71
N GLY A 30 -2.80 -5.89 -4.53
CA GLY A 30 -3.82 -5.09 -3.86
C GLY A 30 -4.13 -5.62 -2.47
N CYS A 31 -4.50 -4.73 -1.56
CA CYS A 31 -5.00 -5.08 -0.23
C CYS A 31 -6.20 -4.22 0.08
N GLN A 32 -7.20 -4.81 0.74
CA GLN A 32 -8.30 -4.08 1.33
C GLN A 32 -8.33 -4.32 2.83
N SER A 33 -8.58 -3.27 3.61
CA SER A 33 -8.74 -3.36 5.06
C SER A 33 -9.81 -2.39 5.53
N ASP A 34 -10.72 -2.89 6.36
CA ASP A 34 -11.73 -2.08 7.04
C ASP A 34 -11.31 -1.85 8.48
N THR A 35 -11.41 -0.60 8.94
CA THR A 35 -11.02 -0.20 10.29
C THR A 35 -12.03 0.73 10.90
N ILE A 36 -12.19 0.62 12.21
CA ILE A 36 -12.96 1.55 13.02
C ILE A 36 -11.99 2.09 14.07
N SER A 37 -11.78 3.40 14.06
CA SER A 37 -10.94 4.11 15.02
C SER A 37 -11.76 5.17 15.74
N TRP A 38 -11.42 5.42 16.99
CA TRP A 38 -12.04 6.47 17.78
C TRP A 38 -10.95 7.21 18.57
N LYS A 39 -11.18 8.49 18.79
CA LYS A 39 -10.30 9.34 19.58
C LYS A 39 -11.11 10.25 20.47
N THR A 40 -10.77 10.25 21.75
CA THR A 40 -11.31 11.20 22.73
C THR A 40 -10.25 12.24 23.03
N TYR A 41 -10.58 13.51 22.81
CA TYR A 41 -9.70 14.64 23.09
C TYR A 41 -9.77 15.03 24.56
N SER A 42 -8.76 15.75 25.06
CA SER A 42 -8.73 16.27 26.43
C SER A 42 -9.88 17.24 26.73
N THR A 43 -10.50 17.82 25.70
CA THR A 43 -11.71 18.64 25.79
C THR A 43 -12.97 17.84 26.13
N GLY A 44 -12.90 16.50 26.08
CA GLY A 44 -14.05 15.60 26.23
C GLY A 44 -14.78 15.31 24.91
N GLU A 45 -14.41 15.97 23.81
CA GLU A 45 -14.96 15.66 22.48
C GLU A 45 -14.48 14.29 22.00
N SER A 46 -15.38 13.50 21.41
CA SER A 46 -15.04 12.25 20.74
C SER A 46 -15.18 12.38 19.23
N THR A 47 -14.32 11.67 18.52
CA THR A 47 -14.36 11.55 17.07
C THR A 47 -14.24 10.09 16.71
N ASP A 48 -15.18 9.60 15.90
CA ASP A 48 -15.20 8.23 15.39
C ASP A 48 -14.94 8.23 13.90
N MET A 49 -14.16 7.29 13.41
CA MET A 49 -13.86 7.13 11.99
C MET A 49 -14.04 5.67 11.61
N SER A 50 -14.88 5.43 10.61
CA SER A 50 -14.99 4.13 9.94
C SER A 50 -14.38 4.27 8.55
N LEU A 51 -13.40 3.43 8.23
CA LEU A 51 -12.60 3.59 7.02
C LEU A 51 -12.28 2.26 6.36
N THR A 52 -12.64 2.15 5.09
CA THR A 52 -12.13 1.17 4.14
C THR A 52 -10.90 1.74 3.47
N THR A 53 -9.80 1.01 3.55
CA THR A 53 -8.55 1.33 2.88
C THR A 53 -8.25 0.32 1.79
N LEU A 54 -8.02 0.80 0.58
CA LEU A 54 -7.46 0.03 -0.51
C LEU A 54 -6.00 0.45 -0.71
N PHE A 55 -5.08 -0.50 -0.56
CA PHE A 55 -3.66 -0.32 -0.81
C PHE A 55 -3.31 -1.04 -2.10
N LEU A 56 -2.76 -0.34 -3.09
CA LEU A 56 -2.35 -0.89 -4.37
C LEU A 56 -0.87 -0.65 -4.57
N PHE A 57 -0.11 -1.72 -4.67
CA PHE A 57 1.30 -1.73 -4.97
C PHE A 57 1.49 -2.21 -6.40
N ASN A 58 1.49 -1.28 -7.37
CA ASN A 58 1.57 -1.63 -8.79
C ASN A 58 3.01 -1.61 -9.33
N ASN A 59 3.95 -0.95 -8.63
CA ASN A 59 5.34 -0.81 -9.04
C ASN A 59 6.23 -0.52 -7.80
N LYS A 60 7.55 -0.70 -7.90
CA LYS A 60 8.52 -0.45 -6.81
C LYS A 60 8.50 0.95 -6.25
N ASP A 61 8.14 1.94 -7.07
CA ASP A 61 8.36 3.36 -6.76
C ASP A 61 7.06 4.13 -6.50
N VAL A 62 5.89 3.52 -6.75
CA VAL A 62 4.59 4.19 -6.61
C VAL A 62 3.57 3.28 -5.94
N VAL A 63 2.93 3.82 -4.92
CA VAL A 63 1.87 3.16 -4.15
C VAL A 63 0.63 4.03 -4.16
N THR A 64 -0.53 3.42 -4.40
CA THR A 64 -1.82 4.10 -4.32
C THR A 64 -2.55 3.65 -3.06
N VAL A 65 -2.98 4.59 -2.23
CA VAL A 65 -3.75 4.34 -1.01
C VAL A 65 -5.08 5.09 -1.12
N ILE A 66 -6.18 4.36 -1.20
CA ILE A 66 -7.52 4.92 -1.27
C ILE A 66 -8.20 4.73 0.08
N HIS A 67 -8.69 5.81 0.64
CA HIS A 67 -9.42 5.86 1.91
C HIS A 67 -10.85 6.29 1.62
N LYS A 68 -11.81 5.38 1.86
CA LYS A 68 -13.24 5.65 1.77
C LYS A 68 -13.90 5.38 3.10
N GLY A 69 -14.77 6.26 3.55
CA GLY A 69 -15.40 6.06 4.85
C GLY A 69 -16.19 7.23 5.36
N VAL A 70 -16.41 7.25 6.67
CA VAL A 70 -17.19 8.26 7.37
C VAL A 70 -16.47 8.67 8.65
N LEU A 71 -16.33 9.98 8.84
CA LEU A 71 -15.92 10.61 10.08
C LEU A 71 -17.14 11.14 10.82
N LYS A 72 -17.28 10.81 12.10
CA LYS A 72 -18.27 11.41 12.99
C LYS A 72 -17.55 12.31 13.99
N LYS A 73 -17.90 13.60 14.00
CA LYS A 73 -17.37 14.59 14.95
C LYS A 73 -18.51 15.50 15.39
N GLU A 74 -18.65 15.72 16.70
CA GLU A 74 -19.66 16.63 17.27
C GLU A 74 -21.10 16.36 16.77
N GLY A 75 -21.46 15.08 16.60
CA GLY A 75 -22.78 14.67 16.10
C GLY A 75 -23.00 14.87 14.60
N LYS A 76 -22.02 15.41 13.86
CA LYS A 76 -22.02 15.52 12.39
C LYS A 76 -21.28 14.35 11.76
N SER A 77 -21.74 13.92 10.60
CA SER A 77 -21.10 12.89 9.79
C SER A 77 -20.53 13.51 8.52
N TYR A 78 -19.28 13.19 8.20
CA TYR A 78 -18.56 13.66 7.03
C TYR A 78 -18.10 12.47 6.21
N LEU A 79 -18.29 12.53 4.89
CA LEU A 79 -17.75 11.53 3.98
C LEU A 79 -16.23 11.72 3.84
N ILE A 80 -15.50 10.61 3.83
CA ILE A 80 -14.09 10.55 3.43
C ILE A 80 -14.04 9.82 2.09
N ASP A 81 -13.45 10.45 1.07
CA ASP A 81 -13.09 9.82 -0.19
C ASP A 81 -11.79 10.43 -0.73
N ARG A 82 -10.67 9.83 -0.31
CA ARG A 82 -9.32 10.34 -0.53
C ARG A 82 -8.46 9.31 -1.23
N ASN A 83 -7.76 9.74 -2.25
CA ASN A 83 -6.77 8.95 -2.95
C ASN A 83 -5.39 9.57 -2.75
N TYR A 84 -4.47 8.81 -2.16
CA TYR A 84 -3.08 9.16 -1.98
C TYR A 84 -2.23 8.41 -2.99
N THR A 85 -1.48 9.15 -3.81
CA THR A 85 -0.38 8.60 -4.59
C THR A 85 0.91 8.88 -3.84
N LEU A 86 1.58 7.83 -3.39
CA LEU A 86 2.82 7.88 -2.65
C LEU A 86 3.97 7.52 -3.58
N SER A 87 4.95 8.42 -3.72
CA SER A 87 6.24 8.06 -4.30
C SER A 87 7.11 7.46 -3.21
N VAL A 88 7.63 6.26 -3.45
CA VAL A 88 8.35 5.49 -2.43
C VAL A 88 9.73 5.07 -2.92
N GLU A 89 10.66 4.91 -2.00
CA GLU A 89 11.99 4.35 -2.25
C GLU A 89 12.21 3.13 -1.35
N LYS A 90 12.52 1.98 -1.94
CA LYS A 90 12.86 0.79 -1.16
C LYS A 90 14.29 0.91 -0.63
N VAL A 91 14.47 0.69 0.66
CA VAL A 91 15.80 0.63 1.27
C VAL A 91 16.45 -0.72 0.95
N ASP A 92 17.62 -0.67 0.32
CA ASP A 92 18.37 -1.84 -0.09
C ASP A 92 18.62 -2.83 1.06
N GLY A 93 18.43 -4.12 0.75
CA GLY A 93 18.59 -5.20 1.73
C GLY A 93 17.50 -5.27 2.80
N SER A 94 16.42 -4.48 2.71
CA SER A 94 15.36 -4.44 3.72
C SER A 94 13.94 -4.55 3.13
N ASN A 95 12.96 -4.61 4.04
CA ASN A 95 11.53 -4.58 3.74
C ASN A 95 10.92 -3.18 3.91
N ILE A 96 11.76 -2.14 4.03
CA ILE A 96 11.37 -0.76 4.33
C ILE A 96 11.19 0.02 3.04
N PHE A 97 10.10 0.78 2.98
CA PHE A 97 9.80 1.72 1.91
C PHE A 97 9.66 3.12 2.52
N TYR A 98 10.54 4.05 2.14
CA TYR A 98 10.44 5.46 2.51
C TYR A 98 9.47 6.19 1.59
N ILE A 99 8.60 7.01 2.15
CA ILE A 99 7.69 7.88 1.40
C ILE A 99 8.47 9.17 1.10
N LYS A 100 8.72 9.43 -0.19
CA LYS A 100 9.41 10.62 -0.69
C LYS A 100 8.46 11.77 -0.94
N ASP A 101 7.31 11.45 -1.49
CA ASP A 101 6.27 12.42 -1.84
C ASP A 101 4.89 11.82 -1.63
N LYS A 102 3.92 12.69 -1.33
CA LYS A 102 2.53 12.33 -1.04
C LYS A 102 1.62 13.29 -1.79
N LYS A 103 1.00 12.80 -2.85
CA LYS A 103 -0.02 13.54 -3.58
C LYS A 103 -1.41 13.11 -3.15
N LEU A 104 -2.19 14.04 -2.61
CA LEU A 104 -3.59 13.83 -2.21
C LEU A 104 -4.54 14.33 -3.31
N ASN A 105 -5.47 13.47 -3.71
CA ASN A 105 -6.64 13.82 -4.49
C ASN A 105 -7.91 13.49 -3.67
N LYS A 106 -8.85 14.43 -3.61
CA LYS A 106 -10.11 14.26 -2.86
C LYS A 106 -11.29 14.31 -3.83
N SER A 107 -12.30 13.51 -3.54
CA SER A 107 -13.60 13.69 -4.18
C SER A 107 -14.22 15.05 -3.80
N GLU A 108 -15.05 15.60 -4.68
CA GLU A 108 -15.85 16.80 -4.38
C GLU A 108 -16.80 16.58 -3.19
N ASP A 109 -17.20 15.33 -2.97
CA ASP A 109 -18.07 14.92 -1.85
C ASP A 109 -17.32 14.73 -0.52
N ASP A 110 -15.97 14.75 -0.50
CA ASP A 110 -15.19 14.67 0.74
C ASP A 110 -15.25 16.01 1.48
N ALA A 111 -16.17 16.08 2.44
CA ALA A 111 -16.34 17.22 3.33
C ALA A 111 -15.60 17.06 4.67
N ALA A 112 -14.75 16.03 4.83
CA ALA A 112 -14.12 15.75 6.10
C ALA A 112 -12.99 16.75 6.42
N PRO A 113 -12.90 17.26 7.67
CA PRO A 113 -11.84 18.20 8.04
C PRO A 113 -10.44 17.57 7.93
N ASP A 114 -9.56 18.19 7.14
CA ASP A 114 -8.22 17.65 6.87
C ASP A 114 -7.38 17.45 8.11
N GLY A 115 -7.36 18.42 9.02
CA GLY A 115 -6.55 18.31 10.23
C GLY A 115 -6.87 17.05 11.05
N VAL A 116 -8.15 16.67 11.12
CA VAL A 116 -8.59 15.49 11.86
C VAL A 116 -8.26 14.21 11.09
N VAL A 117 -8.58 14.16 9.80
CA VAL A 117 -8.34 12.97 8.97
C VAL A 117 -6.84 12.69 8.83
N ASN A 118 -6.04 13.73 8.64
CA ASN A 118 -4.60 13.61 8.48
C ASN A 118 -3.90 13.14 9.75
N GLU A 119 -4.29 13.69 10.91
CA GLU A 119 -3.80 13.26 12.21
C GLU A 119 -4.11 11.79 12.48
N MET A 120 -5.30 11.35 12.07
CA MET A 120 -5.76 9.97 12.27
C MET A 120 -5.31 8.98 11.19
N LEU A 121 -4.61 9.38 10.11
CA LEU A 121 -4.30 8.46 9.00
C LEU A 121 -2.88 8.47 8.43
N LEU A 122 -2.33 9.60 7.99
CA LEU A 122 -1.12 9.54 7.13
C LEU A 122 -0.15 10.72 7.27
N ASP A 123 -0.43 11.79 8.02
CA ASP A 123 0.46 12.96 7.97
C ASP A 123 1.80 12.78 8.67
N ASN A 124 1.92 11.81 9.58
CA ASN A 124 3.15 11.58 10.33
C ASN A 124 3.91 10.31 9.92
N ILE A 125 3.57 9.70 8.77
CA ILE A 125 4.22 8.48 8.31
C ILE A 125 5.22 8.79 7.22
N ASN A 126 6.49 8.48 7.48
CA ASN A 126 7.58 8.65 6.53
C ASN A 126 8.05 7.33 5.91
N PHE A 127 7.61 6.19 6.44
CA PHE A 127 7.97 4.87 5.93
C PHE A 127 6.94 3.81 6.32
N PHE A 128 6.91 2.72 5.57
CA PHE A 128 6.17 1.52 5.91
C PHE A 128 6.99 0.27 5.57
N TYR A 129 6.58 -0.87 6.10
CA TYR A 129 7.20 -2.16 5.88
C TYR A 129 6.26 -3.05 5.07
N ILE A 130 6.79 -3.73 4.06
CA ILE A 130 6.07 -4.82 3.37
C ILE A 130 6.86 -6.11 3.57
N THR A 131 6.27 -7.10 4.23
CA THR A 131 6.87 -8.42 4.41
C THR A 131 5.99 -9.48 3.76
N SER A 132 6.55 -10.29 2.86
CA SER A 132 5.86 -11.49 2.36
C SER A 132 5.82 -12.55 3.46
N VAL A 133 4.63 -13.01 3.81
CA VAL A 133 4.42 -14.04 4.84
C VAL A 133 4.23 -15.41 4.19
N LYS A 134 3.54 -15.46 3.03
CA LYS A 134 3.38 -16.64 2.18
C LYS A 134 3.30 -16.20 0.71
N LYS A 135 3.30 -17.16 -0.21
CA LYS A 135 3.01 -16.89 -1.63
C LYS A 135 1.68 -16.14 -1.74
N HIS A 136 1.70 -14.98 -2.42
CA HIS A 136 0.54 -14.08 -2.57
C HIS A 136 -0.05 -13.53 -1.27
N ALA A 137 0.69 -13.57 -0.16
CA ALA A 137 0.27 -13.01 1.12
C ALA A 137 1.34 -12.07 1.68
N TRP A 138 0.97 -10.80 1.84
CA TRP A 138 1.85 -9.77 2.38
C TRP A 138 1.26 -9.15 3.63
N LEU A 139 2.16 -8.74 4.51
CA LEU A 139 1.86 -8.04 5.72
C LEU A 139 2.48 -6.65 5.65
N ILE A 140 1.62 -5.63 5.76
CA ILE A 140 2.01 -4.23 5.75
C ILE A 140 1.97 -3.67 7.18
N LYS A 141 3.06 -3.03 7.60
CA LYS A 141 3.17 -2.33 8.90
C LYS A 141 3.62 -0.89 8.71
N GLY A 142 3.28 -0.01 9.65
CA GLY A 142 3.76 1.37 9.67
C GLY A 142 2.85 2.37 8.96
N LEU A 143 1.80 1.90 8.28
CA LEU A 143 0.62 2.73 7.98
C LEU A 143 -0.27 2.79 9.23
N VAL A 144 -1.15 3.79 9.37
CA VAL A 144 -2.01 3.93 10.58
C VAL A 144 -2.94 2.74 10.81
N LEU A 145 -3.06 1.86 9.82
CA LEU A 145 -3.76 0.59 9.94
C LEU A 145 -2.84 -0.44 10.62
N PRO A 146 -3.24 -1.01 11.77
CA PRO A 146 -2.33 -1.78 12.63
C PRO A 146 -1.70 -3.00 11.94
N VAL A 147 -2.47 -3.70 11.09
CA VAL A 147 -2.00 -4.77 10.20
C VAL A 147 -2.96 -4.88 9.02
N MET A 148 -2.46 -4.79 7.79
CA MET A 148 -3.21 -5.19 6.59
C MET A 148 -2.71 -6.54 6.08
N MET A 149 -3.63 -7.48 5.86
CA MET A 149 -3.35 -8.75 5.21
C MET A 149 -3.79 -8.68 3.74
N CYS A 150 -2.82 -8.77 2.84
CA CYS A 150 -3.04 -8.64 1.40
C CYS A 150 -3.14 -10.03 0.77
N VAL A 151 -4.14 -10.24 -0.09
CA VAL A 151 -4.18 -11.39 -1.00
C VAL A 151 -4.01 -10.82 -2.40
N ALA A 152 -3.13 -11.40 -3.23
CA ALA A 152 -2.92 -10.92 -4.59
C ALA A 152 -4.25 -10.81 -5.33
N VAL A 153 -4.70 -9.58 -5.58
CA VAL A 153 -5.73 -9.28 -6.58
C VAL A 153 -4.99 -9.16 -7.90
N PRO A 154 -5.35 -9.92 -8.95
CA PRO A 154 -4.72 -9.80 -10.25
C PRO A 154 -4.82 -8.35 -10.72
N THR A 155 -3.70 -7.64 -10.79
CA THR A 155 -3.63 -6.37 -11.51
C THR A 155 -3.58 -6.74 -12.98
N SER A 156 -4.72 -6.61 -13.65
CA SER A 156 -4.94 -6.90 -15.07
C SER A 156 -3.92 -6.26 -15.99
#